data_AF-A0A0C4M2H3-F1
#
_entry.id   AF-A0A0C4M2H3-F1
#
_cell.length_a   1.000
_cell.length_b   1.000
_cell.length_c   1.000
_cell.angle_alpha   90.00
_cell.angle_beta   90.00
_cell.angle_gamma   90.00
#
_symmetry.space_group_name_H-M   'P 1'
#
loop_
_entity.id
_entity.type
_entity.pdbx_description
1 polymer ?
#
loop_
_entity_poly.entity_id
_entity_poly.type
_entity_poly.pdbx_seq_one_letter_code
_entity_poly.pdbx_strand_id
1 'polypeptide(L)' 'EVAALVIDNGSGMCKAGFAGDDAPRAVFPSIVGRPRHHGIMIGMGQKDSYVGDEAQ' A
#
# COMPACT_ATOMS: atom_id res chain seq x y z
N GLU A 1 10.21 -1.34 -24.81
CA GLU A 1 9.01 -2.19 -24.70
C GLU A 1 8.23 -1.76 -23.46
N VAL A 2 6.90 -1.70 -23.51
CA VAL A 2 6.07 -1.33 -22.35
C VAL A 2 5.55 -2.62 -21.73
N ALA A 3 6.02 -2.95 -20.53
CA ALA A 3 5.51 -4.09 -19.77
C ALA A 3 4.19 -3.71 -19.08
N ALA A 4 3.18 -4.57 -19.19
CA ALA A 4 1.91 -4.38 -18.49
C ALA A 4 2.11 -4.47 -16.97
N LEU A 5 1.35 -3.69 -16.21
CA LEU A 5 1.26 -3.85 -14.76
C LEU A 5 0.17 -4.87 -14.42
N VAL A 6 0.47 -5.75 -13.47
CA VAL A 6 -0.49 -6.68 -12.88
C VAL A 6 -0.78 -6.25 -11.46
N ILE A 7 -2.07 -6.08 -11.13
CA ILE A 7 -2.53 -5.71 -9.78
C ILE A 7 -3.58 -6.74 -9.34
N ASP A 8 -3.23 -7.53 -8.34
CA ASP A 8 -4.12 -8.49 -7.66
C ASP A 8 -4.70 -7.83 -6.39
N ASN A 9 -5.97 -7.43 -6.48
CA ASN A 9 -6.69 -6.73 -5.42
C ASN A 9 -7.29 -7.73 -4.41
N GLY A 10 -6.43 -8.44 -3.67
CA GLY A 10 -6.87 -9.31 -2.59
C GLY A 10 -7.46 -8.53 -1.41
N SER A 11 -8.42 -9.11 -0.69
CA SER A 11 -9.07 -8.46 0.46
C SER A 11 -8.16 -8.33 1.69
N GLY A 12 -7.16 -9.21 1.84
CA GLY A 12 -6.15 -9.14 2.89
C GLY A 12 -4.85 -8.46 2.43
N MET A 13 -4.36 -8.86 1.25
CA MET A 13 -3.09 -8.38 0.71
C MET A 13 -3.26 -7.99 -0.76
N CYS A 14 -2.75 -6.82 -1.13
CA CYS A 14 -2.59 -6.40 -2.50
C CYS A 14 -1.22 -6.85 -3.00
N LYS A 15 -1.16 -7.37 -4.23
CA LYS A 15 0.10 -7.75 -4.89
C LYS A 15 0.23 -7.02 -6.22
N ALA A 16 1.40 -6.48 -6.50
CA ALA A 16 1.68 -5.76 -7.74
C ALA A 16 3.02 -6.16 -8.35
N GLY A 17 3.12 -6.16 -9.68
CA GLY A 17 4.33 -6.50 -10.42
C GLY A 17 4.18 -6.21 -11.92
N PHE A 18 5.22 -6.53 -12.70
CA PHE A 18 5.15 -6.45 -14.15
C PHE A 18 4.72 -7.82 -14.73
N ALA A 19 3.96 -7.80 -15.82
CA ALA A 19 3.60 -9.03 -16.52
C ALA A 19 4.86 -9.76 -17.02
N GLY A 20 4.95 -11.05 -16.71
CA GLY A 20 6.12 -11.88 -17.04
C GLY A 20 7.13 -12.04 -15.91
N ASP A 21 7.04 -11.27 -14.81
CA ASP A 21 7.82 -11.53 -13.61
C ASP A 21 7.37 -12.84 -12.93
N ASP A 22 8.33 -13.60 -12.36
CA ASP A 22 8.04 -14.87 -11.68
C ASP A 22 7.26 -14.69 -10.36
N ALA A 23 7.28 -13.49 -9.77
CA ALA A 23 6.68 -13.17 -8.48
C ALA A 23 6.27 -11.68 -8.41
N PRO A 24 5.33 -11.31 -7.52
CA PRO A 24 4.99 -9.90 -7.31
C PRO A 24 6.19 -9.13 -6.76
N ARG A 25 6.38 -7.90 -7.24
CA ARG A 25 7.43 -6.98 -6.78
C ARG A 25 7.04 -6.24 -5.50
N ALA A 26 5.74 -6.10 -5.25
CA ALA A 26 5.21 -5.51 -4.03
C ALA A 26 4.06 -6.38 -3.51
N VAL A 27 4.05 -6.56 -2.19
CA VAL A 27 2.98 -7.24 -1.46
C VAL A 27 2.75 -6.44 -0.19
N PHE A 28 1.53 -5.93 0.03
CA PHE A 28 1.22 -5.08 1.17
C PHE A 28 -0.22 -5.30 1.66
N PRO A 29 -0.53 -5.03 2.94
CA PRO A 29 -1.90 -5.15 3.45
C PRO A 29 -2.89 -4.26 2.70
N SER A 30 -4.07 -4.78 2.40
CA SER A 30 -5.14 -4.04 1.68
C SER A 30 -5.91 -3.11 2.61
N ILE A 31 -5.21 -2.19 3.29
CA ILE A 31 -5.77 -1.30 4.30
C ILE A 31 -5.44 0.18 4.03
N VAL A 32 -6.35 1.05 4.48
CA VAL A 32 -6.15 2.50 4.55
C VAL A 32 -6.45 2.96 5.97
N GLY A 33 -5.42 3.41 6.68
CA GLY A 33 -5.54 4.00 8.01
C GLY A 33 -5.83 5.50 7.93
N ARG A 34 -6.77 6.00 8.74
CA ARG A 34 -7.03 7.44 8.89
C ARG A 34 -6.87 7.84 10.35
N PRO A 35 -6.09 8.88 10.68
CA PRO A 35 -5.98 9.38 12.05
C PRO A 35 -7.34 9.79 12.60
N ARG A 36 -7.70 9.27 13.78
CA ARG A 36 -8.91 9.73 14.51
C ARG A 36 -8.71 11.09 15.17
N HIS A 37 -7.46 11.43 15.47
CA HIS A 37 -7.10 12.64 16.18
C HIS A 37 -5.92 13.29 15.45
N HIS A 38 -6.11 14.54 15.03
CA HIS A 38 -5.08 15.34 14.41
C HIS A 38 -3.98 15.66 15.44
N GLY A 39 -2.71 15.63 15.02
CA GLY A 39 -1.59 16.13 15.81
C GLY A 39 -0.89 15.14 16.75
N ILE A 40 -1.28 13.85 16.81
CA ILE A 40 -0.73 12.93 17.82
C ILE A 40 0.69 12.44 17.48
N MET A 41 0.99 12.17 16.21
CA MET A 41 2.33 11.68 15.83
C MET A 41 3.31 12.84 15.68
N ILE A 42 4.21 13.00 16.65
CA ILE A 42 5.30 13.98 16.62
C ILE A 42 6.35 13.51 15.61
N GLY A 43 6.70 14.37 14.66
CA GLY A 43 7.78 14.13 13.68
C GLY A 43 7.33 13.50 12.34
N MET A 44 6.12 12.96 12.26
CA MET A 44 5.48 12.64 10.97
C MET A 44 4.59 13.81 10.59
N GLY A 45 4.74 14.34 9.36
CA GLY A 45 3.81 15.35 8.84
C GLY A 45 2.36 14.88 9.00
N GLN A 46 1.44 15.81 9.21
CA GLN A 46 0.01 15.48 9.32
C GLN A 46 -0.48 14.90 7.99
N LYS A 47 -0.52 13.57 7.87
CA LYS A 47 -1.08 12.86 6.72
C LYS A 47 -2.55 12.54 6.98
N ASP A 48 -3.40 12.77 6.00
CA ASP A 48 -4.82 12.44 6.07
C ASP A 48 -5.08 10.92 6.00
N SER A 49 -4.13 10.17 5.44
CA SER A 49 -4.22 8.72 5.34
C SER A 49 -2.85 8.05 5.26
N TYR A 50 -2.84 6.77 5.63
CA TYR A 50 -1.73 5.85 5.56
C TYR A 50 -2.21 4.60 4.82
N VAL A 51 -1.35 3.94 4.06
CA VAL A 51 -1.72 2.79 3.21
C VAL A 51 -0.73 1.65 3.43
N GLY A 52 -1.22 0.41 3.39
CA GLY A 52 -0.39 -0.77 3.53
C GLY A 52 0.30 -0.82 4.89
N ASP A 53 1.60 -1.11 4.90
CA ASP A 53 2.39 -1.24 6.13
C ASP A 53 2.42 0.05 6.97
N GLU A 54 2.26 1.23 6.36
CA GLU A 54 2.21 2.50 7.12
C GLU A 54 0.93 2.63 7.97
N ALA A 55 -0.10 1.82 7.71
CA ALA A 55 -1.39 1.89 8.40
C ALA A 55 -1.58 0.83 9.50
N GLN A 56 -0.56 -0.01 9.76
CA GLN A 56 -0.57 -1.09 10.75
C GLN A 56 0.32 -0.75 11.95
#